data_AF-A0A9N9K0P4-F1
#
_entry.id   AF-A0A9N9K0P4-F1
#
_cell.length_a   1.000
_cell.length_b   1.000
_cell.length_c   1.000
_cell.angle_alpha   90.00
_cell.angle_beta   90.00
_cell.angle_gamma   90.00
#
_symmetry.space_group_name_H-M   'P 1'
#
loop_
_entity.id
_entity.type
_entity.pdbx_description
1 polymer ?
#
loop_
_entity_poly.entity_id
_entity_poly.type
_entity_poly.pdbx_seq_one_letter_code
_entity_poly.pdbx_strand_id
1 'polypeptide(L)'
;QAGMGALQGRTMAQMNTSNSFRNPFIAHDYANIAGNNAITVGDFYSKLLKYGKMLNLDEQQIKGQFLRGLSPDLEDDAERIGTEQPLANLFEILERIEMRRAEI
;
A
#
# COMPACT_ATOMS: atom_id res chain seq x y z
N GLN A 1 -52.10 11.81 -10.52
CA GLN A 1 -51.11 11.25 -11.46
C GLN A 1 -49.74 11.38 -10.83
N ALA A 2 -49.10 10.25 -10.54
CA ALA A 2 -47.73 10.20 -10.08
C ALA A 2 -46.80 10.48 -11.26
N GLY A 3 -45.82 11.36 -11.05
CA GLY A 3 -44.76 11.67 -12.02
C GLY A 3 -43.45 11.82 -11.25
N MET A 4 -42.87 10.68 -10.87
CA MET A 4 -41.52 10.59 -10.31
C MET A 4 -40.50 10.79 -11.44
N GLY A 5 -39.54 11.70 -11.24
CA GLY A 5 -38.37 11.87 -12.10
C GLY A 5 -37.63 13.13 -11.66
N ALA A 6 -36.35 13.14 -11.29
CA ALA A 6 -35.35 12.10 -11.25
C ALA A 6 -34.55 12.28 -9.95
N LEU A 7 -34.60 11.29 -9.05
CA LEU A 7 -33.51 11.10 -8.09
C LEU A 7 -32.35 10.55 -8.91
N GLN A 8 -31.54 11.44 -9.46
CA GLN A 8 -30.35 11.08 -10.20
C GLN A 8 -29.44 10.31 -9.25
N GLY A 9 -29.42 8.99 -9.46
CA GLY A 9 -28.69 8.05 -8.64
C GLY A 9 -27.24 8.48 -8.56
N ARG A 10 -26.82 8.92 -7.38
CA ARG A 10 -25.42 8.83 -7.00
C ARG A 10 -25.14 7.33 -6.88
N THR A 11 -24.58 6.78 -7.95
CA THR A 11 -24.02 5.44 -7.97
C THR A 11 -23.19 5.24 -6.70
N MET A 12 -23.40 4.12 -5.98
CA MET A 12 -22.63 3.78 -4.78
C MET A 12 -21.10 3.82 -4.98
N ALA A 13 -20.63 3.80 -6.23
CA ALA A 13 -19.23 4.03 -6.61
C ALA A 13 -18.65 5.40 -6.20
N GLN A 14 -19.47 6.41 -5.90
CA GLN A 14 -19.00 7.74 -5.47
C GLN A 14 -19.10 7.98 -3.95
N MET A 15 -19.52 6.98 -3.17
CA MET A 15 -19.58 7.08 -1.70
C MET A 15 -18.33 6.51 -1.01
N ASN A 16 -17.29 6.14 -1.75
CA ASN A 16 -16.02 5.66 -1.21
C ASN A 16 -14.85 6.57 -1.59
N THR A 17 -15.05 7.88 -1.50
CA THR A 17 -13.97 8.86 -1.76
C THR A 17 -13.91 9.95 -0.69
N SER A 18 -14.73 9.86 0.36
CA SER A 18 -14.84 10.92 1.37
C SER A 18 -14.03 10.68 2.65
N ASN A 19 -13.27 9.59 2.74
CA ASN A 19 -12.33 9.35 3.85
C ASN A 19 -10.85 9.66 3.52
N SER A 20 -10.58 10.39 2.43
CA SER A 20 -9.22 10.83 2.04
C SER A 20 -8.61 11.90 2.96
N PHE A 21 -9.16 12.14 4.15
CA PHE A 21 -8.77 13.22 5.06
C PHE A 21 -7.70 12.85 6.12
N ARG A 22 -6.97 11.73 6.00
CA ARG A 22 -6.01 11.38 7.07
C ARG A 22 -4.83 10.46 6.72
N ASN A 23 -4.22 10.62 5.54
CA ASN A 23 -2.79 10.34 5.36
C ASN A 23 -2.29 10.88 4.02
N PRO A 24 -1.20 11.70 3.97
CA PRO A 24 -0.60 12.16 2.71
C PRO A 24 -0.01 11.02 1.84
N PHE A 25 -0.09 9.79 2.32
CA PHE A 25 0.45 8.58 1.71
C PHE A 25 -0.49 7.84 0.74
N ILE A 26 -1.75 8.23 0.54
CA ILE A 26 -2.70 7.32 -0.13
C ILE A 26 -2.89 7.58 -1.63
N ALA A 27 -2.49 8.73 -2.19
CA ALA A 27 -3.16 9.18 -3.40
C ALA A 27 -2.41 9.20 -4.75
N HIS A 28 -1.06 9.13 -4.84
CA HIS A 28 -0.44 9.36 -6.17
C HIS A 28 0.78 8.52 -6.59
N ASP A 29 1.46 7.79 -5.69
CA ASP A 29 2.75 7.16 -6.05
C ASP A 29 2.85 5.64 -5.78
N TYR A 30 1.89 5.03 -5.07
CA TYR A 30 1.99 3.62 -4.65
C TYR A 30 1.28 2.63 -5.59
N ALA A 31 0.58 3.13 -6.61
CA ALA A 31 -0.05 2.29 -7.63
C ALA A 31 1.00 1.89 -8.67
N ASN A 32 1.43 0.62 -8.66
CA ASN A 32 2.44 -0.02 -9.52
C ASN A 32 3.91 0.08 -9.07
N ILE A 33 4.30 -0.69 -8.05
CA ILE A 33 5.73 -0.89 -7.75
C ILE A 33 6.25 -2.22 -8.32
N ALA A 34 5.56 -3.36 -8.15
CA ALA A 34 6.06 -4.65 -8.67
C ALA A 34 5.48 -5.09 -10.04
N GLY A 35 4.69 -4.24 -10.70
CA GLY A 35 4.17 -4.50 -12.06
C GLY A 35 4.87 -3.71 -13.17
N ASN A 36 5.61 -2.65 -12.83
CA ASN A 36 6.24 -1.75 -13.80
C ASN A 36 7.63 -1.29 -13.32
N ASN A 37 8.62 -2.19 -13.32
CA ASN A 37 10.08 -1.97 -13.49
C ASN A 37 10.83 -0.76 -12.86
N ALA A 38 10.26 0.09 -12.02
CA ALA A 38 10.90 1.36 -11.62
C ALA A 38 11.27 1.43 -10.14
N ILE A 39 10.60 0.69 -9.25
CA ILE A 39 10.81 0.79 -7.81
C ILE A 39 10.84 -0.64 -7.23
N THR A 40 11.88 -0.95 -6.46
CA THR A 40 12.03 -2.22 -5.74
C THR A 40 11.42 -2.12 -4.34
N VAL A 41 11.12 -3.25 -3.70
CA VAL A 41 10.71 -3.27 -2.29
C VAL A 41 11.73 -2.59 -1.38
N GLY A 42 13.03 -2.67 -1.71
CA GLY A 42 14.11 -1.96 -1.02
C GLY A 42 14.08 -0.44 -1.16
N ASP A 43 13.81 0.08 -2.37
CA ASP A 43 13.65 1.52 -2.59
C ASP A 43 12.41 2.06 -1.85
N PHE A 44 11.30 1.31 -1.93
CA PHE A 44 10.08 1.61 -1.20
C PHE A 44 10.30 1.65 0.32
N TYR A 45 10.95 0.62 0.89
CA TYR A 45 11.25 0.54 2.31
C TYR A 45 12.12 1.72 2.78
N SER A 46 13.18 2.04 2.02
CA SER A 46 14.09 3.15 2.33
C SER A 46 13.38 4.51 2.34
N LYS A 47 12.53 4.77 1.34
CA LYS A 47 11.68 5.98 1.29
C LYS A 47 10.74 6.03 2.49
N LEU A 48 10.07 4.91 2.79
CA LEU A 48 9.10 4.82 3.86
C LEU A 48 9.72 5.11 5.24
N LEU A 49 10.92 4.58 5.53
CA LEU A 49 11.64 4.90 6.76
C LEU A 49 12.02 6.39 6.85
N LYS A 50 12.50 6.97 5.75
CA LYS A 50 12.88 8.39 5.69
C LYS A 50 11.68 9.30 6.00
N TYR A 51 10.53 9.03 5.38
CA TYR A 51 9.30 9.79 5.63
C TYR A 51 8.73 9.52 7.02
N GLY A 52 8.76 8.26 7.48
CA GLY A 52 8.35 7.89 8.83
C GLY A 52 9.12 8.67 9.89
N LYS A 53 10.43 8.83 9.72
CA LYS A 53 11.27 9.65 10.60
C LYS A 53 10.92 11.14 10.53
N MET A 54 10.69 11.70 9.35
CA MET A 54 10.32 13.11 9.20
C MET A 54 8.98 13.45 9.86
N LEU A 55 8.04 12.50 9.84
CA LEU A 55 6.69 12.64 10.39
C LEU A 55 6.58 12.11 11.83
N ASN A 56 7.68 11.62 12.41
CA ASN A 56 7.75 11.03 13.74
C ASN A 56 6.71 9.90 13.95
N LEU A 57 6.57 9.04 12.93
CA LEU A 57 5.68 7.87 12.96
C LEU A 57 6.29 6.74 13.79
N ASP A 58 5.43 6.02 14.50
CA ASP A 58 5.82 4.78 15.17
C ASP A 58 5.96 3.61 14.18
N GLU A 59 6.74 2.59 14.56
CA GLU A 59 6.95 1.39 13.76
C GLU A 59 5.64 0.73 13.29
N GLN A 60 4.59 0.69 14.13
CA GLN A 60 3.30 0.12 13.74
C GLN A 60 2.64 0.90 12.60
N GLN A 61 2.77 2.23 12.62
CA GLN A 61 2.26 3.07 11.55
C GLN A 61 3.05 2.86 10.26
N ILE A 62 4.39 2.81 10.35
CA ILE A 62 5.26 2.56 9.21
C ILE A 62 4.96 1.17 8.63
N LYS A 63 4.82 0.14 9.46
CA LYS A 63 4.49 -1.22 9.05
C LYS A 63 3.14 -1.33 8.35
N GLY A 64 2.11 -0.65 8.89
CA GLY A 64 0.80 -0.60 8.23
C GLY A 64 0.84 0.10 6.86
N GLN A 65 1.78 1.03 6.65
CA GLN A 65 2.01 1.65 5.35
C GLN A 65 2.84 0.78 4.42
N PHE A 66 3.81 0.05 4.96
CA PHE A 66 4.62 -0.90 4.21
C PHE A 66 3.73 -1.97 3.59
N LEU A 67 2.92 -2.68 4.40
CA LEU A 67 2.05 -3.76 3.94
C LEU A 67 1.07 -3.29 2.86
N ARG A 68 0.41 -2.13 3.08
CA ARG A 68 -0.55 -1.56 2.11
C ARG A 68 0.09 -1.04 0.81
N GLY A 69 1.40 -0.81 0.82
CA GLY A 69 2.16 -0.35 -0.35
C GLY A 69 2.84 -1.48 -1.12
N LEU A 70 2.72 -2.73 -0.66
CA LEU A 70 3.21 -3.88 -1.39
C LEU A 70 2.37 -4.12 -2.65
N SER A 71 2.99 -4.76 -3.62
CA SER A 71 2.25 -5.28 -4.77
C SER A 71 1.52 -6.58 -4.40
N PRO A 72 0.46 -6.96 -5.12
CA PRO A 72 -0.38 -8.11 -4.74
C PRO A 72 0.42 -9.39 -4.46
N ASP A 73 1.43 -9.69 -5.29
CA ASP A 73 2.28 -10.87 -5.11
C ASP A 73 3.13 -10.81 -3.82
N LEU A 74 3.61 -9.63 -3.42
CA LEU A 74 4.39 -9.46 -2.20
C LEU A 74 3.49 -9.31 -0.97
N GLU A 75 2.26 -8.83 -1.13
CA GLU A 75 1.26 -8.81 -0.07
C GLU A 75 0.89 -10.23 0.36
N ASP A 76 0.62 -11.14 -0.59
CA ASP A 76 0.36 -12.56 -0.31
C ASP A 76 1.56 -13.23 0.41
N ASP A 77 2.79 -12.95 -0.05
CA ASP A 77 3.99 -13.44 0.63
C ASP A 77 4.11 -12.88 2.05
N ALA A 78 3.80 -11.59 2.27
CA ALA A 78 3.83 -10.97 3.60
C ALA A 78 2.80 -11.60 4.55
N GLU A 79 1.61 -11.93 4.05
CA GLU A 79 0.59 -12.66 4.80
C GLU A 79 1.07 -14.07 5.16
N ARG A 80 1.72 -14.77 4.22
CA ARG A 80 2.27 -16.12 4.45
C ARG A 80 3.45 -16.16 5.42
N ILE A 81 4.26 -15.09 5.47
CA ILE A 81 5.34 -14.91 6.45
C ILE A 81 4.77 -14.60 7.85
N GLY A 82 3.63 -13.93 7.90
CA GLY A 82 2.96 -13.48 9.12
C GLY A 82 3.18 -12.00 9.36
N THR A 83 2.12 -11.20 9.21
CA THR A 83 2.16 -9.75 9.38
C THR A 83 2.40 -9.31 10.84
N GLU A 84 2.48 -10.22 11.80
CA GLU A 84 2.91 -9.96 13.17
C GLU A 84 4.43 -9.75 13.31
N GLN A 85 5.23 -10.25 12.36
CA GLN A 85 6.68 -10.13 12.36
C GLN A 85 7.16 -8.67 12.37
N PRO A 86 8.36 -8.36 12.94
CA PRO A 86 8.93 -7.03 12.89
C PRO A 86 9.06 -6.52 11.44
N LEU A 87 8.89 -5.21 11.25
CA LEU A 87 8.96 -4.60 9.92
C LEU A 87 10.26 -4.94 9.18
N ALA A 88 11.40 -4.90 9.88
CA ALA A 88 12.69 -5.25 9.30
C ALA A 88 12.74 -6.69 8.78
N ASN A 89 12.17 -7.65 9.52
CA ASN A 89 12.16 -9.06 9.11
C ASN A 89 11.26 -9.28 7.88
N LEU A 90 10.08 -8.63 7.85
CA LEU A 90 9.21 -8.66 6.68
C LEU A 90 9.92 -8.12 5.44
N PHE A 91 10.60 -6.97 5.58
CA PHE A 91 11.38 -6.38 4.50
C PHE A 91 12.47 -7.33 3.98
N GLU A 92 13.31 -7.88 4.86
CA GLU A 92 14.42 -8.76 4.44
C GLU A 92 13.94 -9.99 3.67
N ILE A 93 12.82 -10.59 4.08
CA ILE A 93 12.27 -11.77 3.41
C ILE A 93 11.67 -11.39 2.05
N LEU A 94 10.90 -10.29 1.99
CA LEU A 94 10.27 -9.83 0.75
C LEU A 94 11.28 -9.37 -0.29
N GLU A 95 12.37 -8.72 0.14
CA GLU A 95 13.48 -8.34 -0.75
C GLU A 95 14.10 -9.58 -1.41
N ARG A 96 14.36 -10.64 -0.65
CA ARG A 96 14.86 -11.92 -1.20
C ARG A 96 13.87 -12.60 -2.13
N ILE A 97 12.56 -12.41 -1.93
CA ILE A 97 11.54 -12.96 -2.84
C ILE A 97 11.54 -12.18 -4.15
N GLU A 98 11.53 -10.84 -4.08
CA GLU A 98 11.58 -9.97 -5.25
C GLU A 98 12.83 -10.23 -6.10
N MET A 99 14.02 -10.34 -5.47
CA MET A 99 15.27 -10.66 -6.17
C MET A 99 15.21 -12.01 -6.88
N ARG A 100 14.73 -13.07 -6.21
CA ARG A 100 14.59 -14.41 -6.81
C ARG A 100 13.61 -14.44 -7.98
N ARG A 101 12.59 -13.59 -7.97
CA ARG A 101 11.61 -13.47 -9.07
C ARG A 101 12.18 -12.68 -10.25
N ALA A 102 13.06 -11.71 -10.01
CA ALA A 102 13.70 -10.92 -11.06
C ALA A 102 14.78 -11.72 -11.84
N GLU A 103 15.26 -12.85 -11.31
CA GLU A 103 16.24 -13.73 -11.96
C GLU A 103 15.64 -14.79 -12.91
N ILE A 104 14.29 -14.90 -13.00
CA ILE A 104 13.56 -15.90 -13.78
C ILE A 104 12.95 -15.26 -15.03
#